data_AF-E9UT30-F1
#
_entry.id   AF-E9UT30-F1
#
_cell.length_a   1.000
_cell.length_b   1.000
_cell.length_c   1.000
_cell.angle_alpha   90.00
_cell.angle_beta   90.00
_cell.angle_gamma   90.00
#
_symmetry.space_group_name_H-M   'P 1'
#
loop_
_entity.id
_entity.type
_entity.pdbx_description
1 polymer ?
#
loop_
_entity_poly.entity_id
_entity_poly.type
_entity_poly.pdbx_seq_one_letter_code
_entity_poly.pdbx_strand_id
1 'polypeptide(L)'
;MSLTYPEAFDLATAVSQAIVKDVGDRDELRSTLSSLSGREWLVLDQAARSYRHPTTPVSGLRGWLDECLNEPDGFVAAVTSMHVDGRFRERATRALGGVAGPLAAAALGVRLLDHVPQVRQAAAESLQYADMVEHLDRVMDVVLAGRERRFGSHAIELVESRVRSEVGEETLATMLMASPLMRVRRRGVEMAHGIGLLPVERLREIARTETDQLVLAWCAEWLFASREVTDLVDLLDARSAMIRQVVVLAVADDDLTDERLLALAVDRVPRVRESARFRARRRGLDVAGWYRAQLQQDLPGRTQAAVLDGLLAVGDAAADLPRFVGALTSSRPRVREVAVRAVALWAGRDEVLRLLPALLTDSSGRVSSAAARALGRLGAPVRMASDAWASELRSNRRAAWLLARSNGGWDQVEADLRLAVDQDAELAGLGRAQVSNWLEVRAATTWQPMSAEQRARIAALLEMWDGQPGAKRAIAFHAGLKTEVSEDNYDDGVAAQKWWWRRR
;
A
#
# COMPACT_ATOMS: atom_id res chain seq x y z
N MET A 1 -6.94 -12.73 7.24
CA MET A 1 -5.74 -12.03 7.75
C MET A 1 -4.55 -12.92 7.42
N SER A 2 -3.41 -12.37 7.02
CA SER A 2 -2.23 -13.18 6.67
C SER A 2 -1.54 -13.64 7.95
N LEU A 3 -1.24 -14.94 8.06
CA LEU A 3 -0.49 -15.52 9.18
C LEU A 3 0.80 -14.72 9.44
N THR A 4 0.93 -14.14 10.64
CA THR A 4 2.14 -13.47 11.10
C THR A 4 3.18 -14.49 11.55
N TYR A 5 4.45 -14.07 11.67
CA TYR A 5 5.51 -14.98 12.10
C TYR A 5 5.29 -15.57 13.51
N PRO A 6 4.87 -14.81 14.54
CA PRO A 6 4.53 -15.38 15.85
C PRO A 6 3.38 -16.40 15.78
N GLU A 7 2.29 -16.08 15.09
CA GLU A 7 1.15 -17.01 14.91
C GLU A 7 1.58 -18.28 14.18
N ALA A 8 2.47 -18.16 13.19
CA ALA A 8 3.04 -19.31 12.48
C ALA A 8 3.92 -20.19 13.37
N PHE A 9 4.66 -19.59 14.31
CA PHE A 9 5.46 -20.32 15.29
C PHE A 9 4.57 -21.08 16.29
N ASP A 10 3.49 -20.45 16.75
CA ASP A 10 2.51 -21.06 17.64
C ASP A 10 1.77 -22.21 16.94
N LEU A 11 1.36 -22.01 15.69
CA LEU A 11 0.78 -23.07 14.86
C LEU A 11 1.76 -24.23 14.66
N ALA A 12 3.02 -23.95 14.33
CA ALA A 12 4.06 -24.99 14.20
C ALA A 12 4.26 -25.78 15.49
N THR A 13 4.09 -25.14 16.65
CA THR A 13 4.17 -25.77 17.96
C THR A 13 2.94 -26.62 18.26
N ALA A 14 1.75 -26.12 17.92
CA ALA A 14 0.49 -26.86 18.11
C ALA A 14 0.46 -28.15 17.27
N VAL A 15 0.79 -28.06 15.97
CA VAL A 15 0.81 -29.24 15.09
C VAL A 15 1.85 -30.27 15.52
N SER A 16 2.99 -29.84 16.06
CA SER A 16 4.02 -30.76 16.53
C SER A 16 3.65 -31.43 17.86
N GLN A 17 2.96 -30.71 18.75
CA GLN A 17 2.42 -31.27 19.99
C GLN A 17 1.27 -32.25 19.75
N ALA A 18 0.39 -31.97 18.78
CA ALA A 18 -0.70 -32.88 18.41
C ALA A 18 -0.18 -34.25 17.95
N ILE A 19 0.99 -34.28 17.31
CA ILE A 19 1.59 -35.53 16.84
C ILE A 19 2.26 -36.29 18.00
N VAL A 20 3.03 -35.61 18.84
CA VAL A 20 3.86 -36.27 19.87
C VAL A 20 3.11 -36.57 21.16
N LYS A 21 2.22 -35.67 21.58
CA LYS A 21 1.53 -35.76 22.86
C LYS A 21 0.05 -36.10 22.74
N ASP A 22 -0.44 -36.24 21.51
CA ASP A 22 -1.87 -36.37 21.21
C ASP A 22 -2.70 -35.22 21.83
N VAL A 23 -2.13 -34.02 21.83
CA VAL A 23 -2.74 -32.80 22.40
C VAL A 23 -3.33 -31.95 21.29
N GLY A 24 -4.64 -31.68 21.39
CA GLY A 24 -5.38 -30.83 20.45
C GLY A 24 -6.16 -31.63 19.41
N ASP A 25 -7.02 -30.93 18.67
CA ASP A 25 -7.85 -31.53 17.63
C ASP A 25 -7.05 -31.64 16.32
N ARG A 26 -6.64 -32.86 15.97
CA ARG A 26 -5.88 -33.15 14.74
C ARG A 26 -6.66 -32.80 13.48
N ASP A 27 -7.98 -32.98 13.47
CA ASP A 27 -8.82 -32.68 12.32
C ASP A 27 -8.92 -31.16 12.10
N GLU A 28 -9.08 -30.39 13.18
CA GLU A 28 -9.06 -28.92 13.14
C GLU A 28 -7.71 -28.39 12.62
N LEU A 29 -6.60 -28.94 13.13
CA LEU A 29 -5.26 -28.55 12.71
C LEU A 29 -4.99 -28.91 11.24
N ARG A 30 -5.41 -30.10 10.81
CA ARG A 30 -5.31 -30.53 9.41
C ARG A 30 -6.12 -29.65 8.48
N SER A 31 -7.36 -29.32 8.88
CA SER A 31 -8.22 -28.37 8.16
C SER A 31 -7.57 -27.00 8.04
N THR A 32 -6.98 -26.52 9.15
CA THR A 32 -6.22 -25.26 9.19
C THR A 32 -5.07 -25.28 8.19
N LEU A 33 -4.20 -26.30 8.22
CA LEU A 33 -3.08 -26.44 7.29
C LEU A 33 -3.53 -26.50 5.82
N SER A 34 -4.62 -27.23 5.54
CA SER A 34 -5.19 -27.36 4.19
C SER A 34 -5.76 -26.04 3.66
N SER A 35 -6.16 -25.13 4.55
CA SER A 35 -6.73 -23.83 4.20
C SER A 35 -5.69 -22.73 3.96
N LEU A 36 -4.45 -22.92 4.43
CA LEU A 36 -3.38 -21.92 4.31
C LEU A 36 -3.12 -21.54 2.86
N SER A 37 -2.91 -20.24 2.63
CA SER A 37 -2.38 -19.75 1.36
C SER A 37 -0.90 -20.11 1.20
N GLY A 38 -0.40 -20.07 -0.03
CA GLY A 38 0.98 -20.36 -0.35
C GLY A 38 1.98 -19.51 0.45
N ARG A 39 1.68 -18.23 0.69
CA ARG A 39 2.53 -17.37 1.53
C ARG A 39 2.56 -17.85 2.98
N GLU A 40 1.43 -18.27 3.52
CA GLU A 40 1.31 -18.72 4.91
C GLU A 40 2.03 -20.05 5.11
N TRP A 41 1.96 -20.96 4.13
CA TRP A 41 2.80 -22.15 4.06
C TRP A 41 4.29 -21.82 4.13
N LEU A 42 4.75 -20.84 3.36
CA LEU A 42 6.16 -20.43 3.37
C LEU A 42 6.61 -19.79 4.69
N VAL A 43 5.73 -19.06 5.37
CA VAL A 43 5.99 -18.46 6.69
C VAL A 43 5.98 -19.55 7.77
N LEU A 44 5.01 -20.47 7.75
CA LEU A 44 4.93 -21.62 8.64
C LEU A 44 6.19 -22.49 8.52
N ASP A 45 6.58 -22.84 7.30
CA ASP A 45 7.78 -23.64 7.03
C ASP A 45 9.07 -22.94 7.53
N GLN A 46 9.13 -21.61 7.49
CA GLN A 46 10.24 -20.85 8.06
C GLN A 46 10.20 -20.86 9.59
N ALA A 47 9.04 -20.61 10.19
CA ALA A 47 8.86 -20.58 11.64
C ALA A 47 9.15 -21.94 12.28
N ALA A 48 8.67 -23.03 11.66
CA ALA A 48 8.88 -24.41 12.11
C ALA A 48 10.37 -24.80 12.20
N ARG A 49 11.22 -24.22 11.34
CA ARG A 49 12.67 -24.46 11.29
C ARG A 49 13.47 -23.50 12.15
N SER A 50 12.84 -22.45 12.67
CA SER A 50 13.55 -21.40 13.37
C SER A 50 13.75 -21.75 14.84
N TYR A 51 14.97 -21.52 15.33
CA TYR A 51 15.34 -21.77 16.72
C TYR A 51 14.94 -20.58 17.60
N ARG A 52 14.12 -20.81 18.63
CA ARG A 52 13.89 -19.87 19.73
C ARG A 52 14.21 -20.60 21.03
N HIS A 53 15.29 -20.23 21.71
CA HIS A 53 15.66 -20.87 22.96
C HIS A 53 14.45 -20.92 23.92
N PRO A 54 14.06 -22.09 24.46
CA PRO A 54 14.78 -23.37 24.45
C PRO A 54 14.37 -24.38 23.35
N THR A 55 13.49 -24.04 22.41
CA THR A 55 12.86 -25.02 21.50
C THR A 55 12.84 -24.61 20.01
N THR A 56 13.01 -25.61 19.15
CA THR A 56 12.53 -25.59 17.76
C THR A 56 11.20 -26.32 17.71
N PRO A 57 10.11 -25.72 17.18
CA PRO A 57 8.76 -26.30 17.27
C PRO A 57 8.68 -27.73 16.76
N VAL A 58 9.27 -28.00 15.59
CA VAL A 58 9.22 -29.32 14.94
C VAL A 58 10.46 -30.16 15.29
N SER A 59 11.65 -29.55 15.35
CA SER A 59 12.92 -30.28 15.53
C SER A 59 13.34 -30.53 16.97
N GLY A 60 12.62 -29.97 17.95
CA GLY A 60 12.89 -30.16 19.37
C GLY A 60 12.33 -31.47 19.94
N LEU A 61 11.63 -32.27 19.13
CA LEU A 61 10.86 -33.42 19.58
C LEU A 61 11.56 -34.74 19.26
N ARG A 62 11.71 -35.61 20.28
CA ARG A 62 12.32 -36.95 20.16
C ARG A 62 11.22 -38.02 20.01
N GLY A 63 11.45 -39.06 19.21
CA GLY A 63 10.69 -40.32 19.26
C GLY A 63 9.64 -40.62 18.17
N TRP A 64 9.61 -39.91 17.04
CA TRP A 64 8.49 -39.97 16.07
C TRP A 64 8.85 -40.32 14.61
N LEU A 65 10.12 -40.64 14.31
CA LEU A 65 10.66 -40.51 12.95
C LEU A 65 10.58 -41.75 12.04
N ASP A 66 10.08 -42.90 12.51
CA ASP A 66 10.09 -44.14 11.72
C ASP A 66 8.72 -44.82 11.50
N GLU A 67 7.77 -44.78 12.43
CA GLU A 67 6.55 -45.62 12.34
C GLU A 67 5.29 -44.90 11.79
N CYS A 68 5.24 -43.55 11.78
CA CYS A 68 3.98 -42.81 11.51
C CYS A 68 3.93 -42.01 10.20
N LEU A 69 4.96 -42.05 9.34
CA LEU A 69 4.98 -41.23 8.11
C LEU A 69 4.01 -41.72 7.02
N ASN A 70 3.60 -42.98 7.06
CA ASN A 70 2.72 -43.60 6.06
C ASN A 70 1.23 -43.51 6.44
N GLU A 71 0.85 -42.56 7.31
CA GLU A 71 -0.55 -42.37 7.65
C GLU A 71 -1.35 -41.87 6.42
N PRO A 72 -2.62 -42.30 6.28
CA PRO A 72 -3.36 -42.14 5.03
C PRO A 72 -3.69 -40.70 4.66
N ASP A 73 -3.70 -39.77 5.63
CA ASP A 73 -4.03 -38.36 5.41
C ASP A 73 -2.81 -37.43 5.32
N GLY A 74 -1.61 -38.00 5.48
CA GLY A 74 -0.33 -37.30 5.31
C GLY A 74 -0.08 -36.13 6.26
N PHE A 75 -0.80 -36.01 7.37
CA PHE A 75 -0.64 -34.88 8.31
C PHE A 75 0.75 -34.86 8.96
N VAL A 76 1.18 -35.99 9.53
CA VAL A 76 2.50 -36.25 10.11
C VAL A 76 3.58 -36.09 9.06
N ALA A 77 3.38 -36.59 7.84
CA ALA A 77 4.33 -36.39 6.75
C ALA A 77 4.47 -34.90 6.38
N ALA A 78 3.37 -34.16 6.28
CA ALA A 78 3.39 -32.72 6.01
C ALA A 78 4.13 -31.94 7.11
N VAL A 79 3.87 -32.23 8.39
CA VAL A 79 4.55 -31.59 9.51
C VAL A 79 6.03 -31.98 9.59
N THR A 80 6.36 -33.26 9.40
CA THR A 80 7.75 -33.74 9.37
C THR A 80 8.53 -33.15 8.20
N SER A 81 7.86 -32.84 7.09
CA SER A 81 8.49 -32.17 5.95
C SER A 81 9.07 -30.79 6.31
N MET A 82 8.65 -30.17 7.43
CA MET A 82 9.14 -28.88 7.92
C MET A 82 10.33 -29.00 8.89
N HIS A 83 10.88 -30.19 9.10
CA HIS A 83 11.98 -30.43 10.03
C HIS A 83 13.30 -29.73 9.60
N VAL A 84 14.17 -29.33 10.54
CA VAL A 84 15.45 -28.66 10.20
C VAL A 84 16.44 -29.58 9.46
N ASP A 85 16.48 -30.86 9.82
CA ASP A 85 17.29 -31.89 9.14
C ASP A 85 16.68 -32.28 7.79
N GLY A 86 17.46 -32.09 6.72
CA GLY A 86 17.09 -32.43 5.35
C GLY A 86 16.73 -33.89 5.14
N ARG A 87 17.29 -34.85 5.90
CA ARG A 87 16.99 -36.28 5.74
C ARG A 87 15.55 -36.61 6.14
N PHE A 88 15.06 -36.04 7.24
CA PHE A 88 13.66 -36.22 7.65
C PHE A 88 12.71 -35.55 6.66
N ARG A 89 13.07 -34.37 6.16
CA ARG A 89 12.28 -33.72 5.12
C ARG A 89 12.20 -34.54 3.85
N GLU A 90 13.32 -35.11 3.40
CA GLU A 90 13.39 -35.96 2.21
C GLU A 90 12.49 -37.20 2.37
N ARG A 91 12.60 -37.91 3.49
CA ARG A 91 11.75 -39.07 3.80
C ARG A 91 10.27 -38.72 3.84
N ALA A 92 9.91 -37.65 4.54
CA ALA A 92 8.55 -37.18 4.64
C ALA A 92 7.98 -36.74 3.28
N THR A 93 8.79 -36.08 2.47
CA THR A 93 8.43 -35.67 1.10
C THR A 93 8.10 -36.89 0.22
N ARG A 94 8.88 -37.97 0.34
CA ARG A 94 8.55 -39.23 -0.35
C ARG A 94 7.23 -39.83 0.11
N ALA A 95 7.00 -39.86 1.43
CA ALA A 95 5.75 -40.38 1.98
C ALA A 95 4.51 -39.62 1.48
N LEU A 96 4.62 -38.29 1.30
CA LEU A 96 3.55 -37.47 0.73
C LEU A 96 3.19 -37.83 -0.72
N GLY A 97 4.07 -38.50 -1.49
CA GLY A 97 3.79 -38.85 -2.88
C GLY A 97 2.64 -39.85 -3.05
N GLY A 98 2.35 -40.65 -2.02
CA GLY A 98 1.22 -41.59 -2.01
C GLY A 98 -0.06 -41.04 -1.39
N VAL A 99 -0.05 -39.77 -0.95
CA VAL A 99 -1.16 -39.15 -0.23
C VAL A 99 -1.88 -38.16 -1.14
N ALA A 100 -3.17 -38.40 -1.37
CA ALA A 100 -4.04 -37.45 -2.05
C ALA A 100 -4.48 -36.32 -1.11
N GLY A 101 -4.82 -35.16 -1.66
CA GLY A 101 -5.38 -34.05 -0.90
C GLY A 101 -4.58 -32.74 -0.98
N PRO A 102 -5.24 -31.61 -0.66
CA PRO A 102 -4.64 -30.28 -0.75
C PRO A 102 -3.47 -30.07 0.22
N LEU A 103 -3.45 -30.76 1.36
CA LEU A 103 -2.38 -30.70 2.35
C LEU A 103 -1.06 -31.25 1.78
N ALA A 104 -1.10 -32.46 1.23
CA ALA A 104 0.06 -33.10 0.63
C ALA A 104 0.58 -32.29 -0.56
N ALA A 105 -0.33 -31.82 -1.43
CA ALA A 105 0.01 -30.97 -2.56
C ALA A 105 0.73 -29.68 -2.15
N ALA A 106 0.20 -28.96 -1.15
CA ALA A 106 0.83 -27.73 -0.68
C ALA A 106 2.21 -27.99 -0.05
N ALA A 107 2.34 -29.04 0.77
CA ALA A 107 3.61 -29.43 1.38
C ALA A 107 4.66 -29.81 0.33
N LEU A 108 4.29 -30.59 -0.70
CA LEU A 108 5.16 -30.89 -1.85
C LEU A 108 5.59 -29.62 -2.58
N GLY A 109 4.67 -28.66 -2.80
CA GLY A 109 4.98 -27.35 -3.37
C GLY A 109 6.03 -26.57 -2.57
N VAL A 110 5.98 -26.62 -1.23
CA VAL A 110 7.01 -26.00 -0.38
C VAL A 110 8.36 -26.68 -0.58
N ARG A 111 8.37 -28.01 -0.73
CA ARG A 111 9.59 -28.83 -0.88
C ARG A 111 10.23 -28.72 -2.26
N LEU A 112 9.48 -28.35 -3.30
CA LEU A 112 10.08 -27.92 -4.58
C LEU A 112 10.98 -26.69 -4.43
N LEU A 113 10.73 -25.85 -3.42
CA LEU A 113 11.49 -24.63 -3.15
C LEU A 113 12.65 -24.84 -2.17
N ASP A 114 12.95 -26.10 -1.80
CA ASP A 114 13.94 -26.40 -0.77
C ASP A 114 15.37 -26.00 -1.18
N HIS A 115 16.22 -25.71 -0.20
CA HIS A 115 17.64 -25.47 -0.48
C HIS A 115 18.41 -26.78 -0.70
N VAL A 116 17.97 -27.89 -0.07
CA VAL A 116 18.59 -29.21 -0.19
C VAL A 116 18.18 -29.88 -1.52
N PRO A 117 19.12 -30.19 -2.43
CA PRO A 117 18.80 -30.79 -3.72
C PRO A 117 18.02 -32.11 -3.63
N GLN A 118 18.38 -32.98 -2.70
CA GLN A 118 17.74 -34.28 -2.50
C GLN A 118 16.26 -34.14 -2.11
N VAL A 119 15.92 -33.14 -1.29
CA VAL A 119 14.54 -32.85 -0.90
C VAL A 119 13.73 -32.34 -2.09
N ARG A 120 14.31 -31.46 -2.92
CA ARG A 120 13.64 -30.98 -4.16
C ARG A 120 13.40 -32.11 -5.15
N GLN A 121 14.39 -32.98 -5.33
CA GLN A 121 14.27 -34.14 -6.21
C GLN A 121 13.17 -35.09 -5.71
N ALA A 122 13.15 -35.39 -4.40
CA ALA A 122 12.08 -36.18 -3.81
C ALA A 122 10.70 -35.53 -4.02
N ALA A 123 10.59 -34.20 -3.92
CA ALA A 123 9.33 -33.51 -4.17
C ALA A 123 8.87 -33.62 -5.63
N ALA A 124 9.80 -33.46 -6.58
CA ALA A 124 9.52 -33.60 -8.00
C ALA A 124 9.10 -35.03 -8.38
N GLU A 125 9.75 -36.04 -7.81
CA GLU A 125 9.38 -37.46 -7.99
C GLU A 125 8.02 -37.76 -7.35
N SER A 126 7.76 -37.28 -6.13
CA SER A 126 6.47 -37.48 -5.44
C SER A 126 5.28 -36.85 -6.16
N LEU A 127 5.48 -35.71 -6.84
CA LEU A 127 4.44 -35.09 -7.67
C LEU A 127 4.05 -35.94 -8.90
N GLN A 128 4.85 -36.95 -9.29
CA GLN A 128 4.47 -37.86 -10.36
C GLN A 128 3.31 -38.78 -9.97
N TYR A 129 3.19 -39.08 -8.68
CA TYR A 129 2.20 -40.01 -8.11
C TYR A 129 1.02 -39.29 -7.46
N ALA A 130 1.17 -38.02 -7.13
CA ALA A 130 0.09 -37.19 -6.62
C ALA A 130 -0.92 -36.84 -7.73
N ASP A 131 -2.20 -36.70 -7.38
CA ASP A 131 -3.21 -36.11 -8.26
C ASP A 131 -2.98 -34.59 -8.38
N MET A 132 -1.95 -34.25 -9.15
CA MET A 132 -1.48 -32.88 -9.31
C MET A 132 -2.47 -32.04 -10.12
N VAL A 133 -3.26 -32.64 -11.02
CA VAL A 133 -4.28 -31.94 -11.79
C VAL A 133 -5.41 -31.49 -10.86
N GLU A 134 -5.89 -32.37 -9.98
CA GLU A 134 -6.94 -32.03 -9.00
C GLU A 134 -6.49 -30.93 -8.02
N HIS A 135 -5.22 -30.93 -7.61
CA HIS A 135 -4.70 -30.00 -6.59
C HIS A 135 -3.73 -28.95 -7.14
N LEU A 136 -3.79 -28.68 -8.45
CA LEU A 136 -2.88 -27.79 -9.15
C LEU A 136 -2.78 -26.41 -8.47
N ASP A 137 -3.93 -25.84 -8.13
CA ASP A 137 -4.03 -24.53 -7.50
C ASP A 137 -3.23 -24.44 -6.20
N ARG A 138 -3.20 -25.52 -5.41
CA ARG A 138 -2.49 -25.56 -4.12
C ARG A 138 -0.98 -25.59 -4.32
N VAL A 139 -0.51 -26.41 -5.24
CA VAL A 139 0.93 -26.46 -5.58
C VAL A 139 1.35 -25.11 -6.18
N MET A 140 0.58 -24.59 -7.13
CA MET A 140 0.86 -23.34 -7.83
C MET A 140 0.85 -22.12 -6.90
N ASP A 141 -0.10 -21.99 -5.97
CA ASP A 141 -0.11 -20.86 -5.05
C ASP A 141 1.15 -20.83 -4.16
N VAL A 142 1.65 -22.00 -3.75
CA VAL A 142 2.91 -22.12 -2.98
C VAL A 142 4.12 -21.74 -3.82
N VAL A 143 4.30 -22.35 -5.01
CA VAL A 143 5.49 -22.07 -5.84
C VAL A 143 5.50 -20.63 -6.37
N LEU A 144 4.34 -20.06 -6.71
CA LEU A 144 4.21 -18.65 -7.10
C LEU A 144 4.48 -17.71 -5.92
N ALA A 145 4.05 -18.05 -4.70
CA ALA A 145 4.42 -17.28 -3.51
C ALA A 145 5.94 -17.32 -3.23
N GLY A 146 6.60 -18.41 -3.63
CA GLY A 146 8.04 -18.63 -3.50
C GLY A 146 8.87 -18.21 -4.71
N ARG A 147 8.28 -17.54 -5.71
CA ARG A 147 8.94 -17.28 -7.02
C ARG A 147 10.28 -16.53 -6.92
N GLU A 148 10.42 -15.66 -5.92
CA GLU A 148 11.64 -14.87 -5.68
C GLU A 148 12.72 -15.64 -4.90
N ARG A 149 12.43 -16.87 -4.44
CA ARG A 149 13.44 -17.75 -3.86
C ARG A 149 14.35 -18.28 -4.96
N ARG A 150 15.57 -18.67 -4.58
CA ARG A 150 16.63 -19.16 -5.49
C ARG A 150 16.16 -20.20 -6.52
N PHE A 151 15.19 -21.04 -6.17
CA PHE A 151 14.69 -22.12 -7.04
C PHE A 151 13.22 -21.93 -7.45
N GLY A 152 12.63 -20.75 -7.20
CA GLY A 152 11.21 -20.47 -7.45
C GLY A 152 10.81 -20.60 -8.91
N SER A 153 11.55 -19.94 -9.83
CA SER A 153 11.25 -20.02 -11.26
C SER A 153 11.34 -21.45 -11.82
N HIS A 154 12.30 -22.24 -11.34
CA HIS A 154 12.43 -23.64 -11.76
C HIS A 154 11.29 -24.52 -11.23
N ALA A 155 10.85 -24.30 -9.98
CA ALA A 155 9.71 -25.00 -9.42
C ALA A 155 8.41 -24.71 -10.19
N ILE A 156 8.20 -23.46 -10.62
CA ILE A 156 7.06 -23.07 -11.46
C ILE A 156 7.10 -23.82 -12.79
N GLU A 157 8.22 -23.76 -13.52
CA GLU A 157 8.33 -24.45 -14.82
C GLU A 157 8.18 -25.96 -14.68
N LEU A 158 8.67 -26.56 -13.60
CA LEU A 158 8.52 -28.00 -13.36
C LEU A 158 7.05 -28.39 -13.21
N VAL A 159 6.28 -27.65 -12.40
CA VAL A 159 4.85 -27.91 -12.21
C VAL A 159 4.09 -27.67 -13.51
N GLU A 160 4.33 -26.53 -14.17
CA GLU A 160 3.64 -26.19 -15.42
C GLU A 160 3.96 -27.20 -16.54
N SER A 161 5.22 -27.55 -16.76
CA SER A 161 5.61 -28.53 -17.79
C SER A 161 5.02 -29.91 -17.55
N ARG A 162 4.93 -30.34 -16.29
CA ARG A 162 4.32 -31.62 -15.94
C ARG A 162 2.83 -31.62 -16.26
N VAL A 163 2.07 -30.63 -15.80
CA VAL A 163 0.62 -30.56 -16.09
C VAL A 163 0.38 -30.36 -17.59
N ARG A 164 1.16 -29.48 -18.23
CA ARG A 164 1.10 -29.23 -19.67
C ARG A 164 1.28 -30.52 -20.48
N SER A 165 2.14 -31.43 -20.03
CA SER A 165 2.35 -32.73 -20.69
C SER A 165 1.15 -33.69 -20.59
N GLU A 166 0.28 -33.48 -19.61
CA GLU A 166 -0.87 -34.34 -19.32
C GLU A 166 -2.16 -33.81 -19.95
N VAL A 167 -2.45 -32.51 -19.78
CA VAL A 167 -3.73 -31.91 -20.20
C VAL A 167 -3.60 -30.96 -21.40
N GLY A 168 -2.37 -30.64 -21.83
CA GLY A 168 -2.10 -29.64 -22.85
C GLY A 168 -1.99 -28.21 -22.32
N GLU A 169 -1.42 -27.33 -23.13
CA GLU A 169 -1.12 -25.94 -22.73
C GLU A 169 -2.38 -25.07 -22.56
N GLU A 170 -3.35 -25.21 -23.47
CA GLU A 170 -4.60 -24.44 -23.40
C GLU A 170 -5.46 -24.82 -22.18
N THR A 171 -5.53 -26.11 -21.88
CA THR A 171 -6.26 -26.62 -20.71
C THR A 171 -5.60 -26.15 -19.41
N LEU A 172 -4.27 -26.20 -19.32
CA LEU A 172 -3.53 -25.67 -18.17
C LEU A 172 -3.84 -24.19 -17.95
N ALA A 173 -3.74 -23.35 -18.99
CA ALA A 173 -4.05 -21.93 -18.89
C ALA A 173 -5.49 -21.69 -18.39
N THR A 174 -6.45 -22.45 -18.92
CA THR A 174 -7.87 -22.39 -18.53
C THR A 174 -8.08 -22.79 -17.07
N MET A 175 -7.46 -23.88 -16.61
CA MET A 175 -7.52 -24.32 -15.21
C MET A 175 -6.99 -23.25 -14.28
N LEU A 176 -5.80 -22.70 -14.56
CA LEU A 176 -5.19 -21.66 -13.75
C LEU A 176 -6.06 -20.39 -13.70
N MET A 177 -6.65 -19.97 -14.83
CA MET A 177 -7.57 -18.83 -14.89
C MET A 177 -8.84 -19.03 -14.05
N ALA A 178 -9.35 -20.26 -13.97
CA ALA A 178 -10.54 -20.58 -13.19
C ALA A 178 -10.26 -20.64 -11.67
N SER A 179 -8.98 -20.62 -11.26
CA SER A 179 -8.61 -20.73 -9.86
C SER A 179 -9.23 -19.64 -8.98
N PRO A 180 -9.78 -19.99 -7.80
CA PRO A 180 -10.19 -18.99 -6.81
C PRO A 180 -8.97 -18.28 -6.20
N LEU A 181 -7.78 -18.89 -6.24
CA LEU A 181 -6.57 -18.33 -5.66
C LEU A 181 -5.98 -17.25 -6.57
N MET A 182 -5.95 -16.01 -6.07
CA MET A 182 -5.59 -14.82 -6.84
C MET A 182 -4.23 -14.92 -7.56
N ARG A 183 -3.20 -15.52 -6.95
CA ARG A 183 -1.87 -15.67 -7.59
C ARG A 183 -1.92 -16.62 -8.78
N VAL A 184 -2.62 -17.74 -8.61
CA VAL A 184 -2.77 -18.78 -9.62
C VAL A 184 -3.58 -18.24 -10.79
N ARG A 185 -4.70 -17.56 -10.50
CA ARG A 185 -5.52 -16.89 -11.52
C ARG A 185 -4.74 -15.88 -12.34
N ARG A 186 -3.94 -15.03 -11.68
CA ARG A 186 -3.05 -14.08 -12.38
C ARG A 186 -2.09 -14.78 -13.34
N ARG A 187 -1.47 -15.88 -12.90
CA ARG A 187 -0.57 -16.68 -13.75
C ARG A 187 -1.31 -17.29 -14.93
N GLY A 188 -2.51 -17.82 -14.71
CA GLY A 188 -3.36 -18.34 -15.77
C GLY A 188 -3.72 -17.29 -16.81
N VAL A 189 -4.09 -16.08 -16.38
CA VAL A 189 -4.42 -14.98 -17.29
C VAL A 189 -3.20 -14.54 -18.12
N GLU A 190 -2.02 -14.43 -17.49
CA GLU A 190 -0.76 -14.13 -18.18
C GLU A 190 -0.42 -15.21 -19.22
N MET A 191 -0.52 -16.49 -18.84
CA MET A 191 -0.27 -17.62 -19.74
C MET A 191 -1.26 -17.62 -20.91
N ALA A 192 -2.56 -17.51 -20.63
CA ALA A 192 -3.62 -17.49 -21.64
C ALA A 192 -3.42 -16.36 -22.66
N HIS A 193 -2.99 -15.18 -22.22
CA HIS A 193 -2.64 -14.10 -23.15
C HIS A 193 -1.45 -14.48 -24.04
N GLY A 194 -0.38 -15.02 -23.45
CA GLY A 194 0.85 -15.38 -24.16
C GLY A 194 0.65 -16.41 -25.27
N ILE A 195 -0.35 -17.30 -25.13
CA ILE A 195 -0.68 -18.32 -26.13
C ILE A 195 -1.88 -17.94 -27.02
N GLY A 196 -2.41 -16.71 -26.90
CA GLY A 196 -3.49 -16.22 -27.77
C GLY A 196 -4.91 -16.69 -27.41
N LEU A 197 -5.14 -17.21 -26.20
CA LEU A 197 -6.47 -17.65 -25.73
C LEU A 197 -7.37 -16.49 -25.26
N LEU A 198 -6.88 -15.25 -25.25
CA LEU A 198 -7.64 -14.08 -24.83
C LEU A 198 -7.95 -13.16 -26.02
N PRO A 199 -8.90 -13.51 -26.91
CA PRO A 199 -9.40 -12.60 -27.92
C PRO A 199 -10.12 -11.41 -27.27
N VAL A 200 -10.40 -10.37 -28.06
CA VAL A 200 -11.01 -9.11 -27.57
C VAL A 200 -12.31 -9.36 -26.81
N GLU A 201 -13.15 -10.30 -27.27
CA GLU A 201 -14.42 -10.67 -26.62
C GLU A 201 -14.20 -11.20 -25.21
N ARG A 202 -13.18 -12.04 -25.01
CA ARG A 202 -12.86 -12.60 -23.70
C ARG A 202 -12.27 -11.54 -22.78
N LEU A 203 -11.43 -10.65 -23.32
CA LEU A 203 -10.93 -9.48 -22.57
C LEU A 203 -12.08 -8.55 -22.14
N ARG A 204 -13.07 -8.32 -23.01
CA ARG A 204 -14.29 -7.55 -22.67
C ARG A 204 -15.05 -8.20 -21.51
N GLU A 205 -15.19 -9.52 -21.51
CA GLU A 205 -15.85 -10.24 -20.41
C GLU A 205 -15.08 -10.09 -19.09
N ILE A 206 -13.75 -10.28 -19.12
CA ILE A 206 -12.87 -10.06 -17.96
C ILE A 206 -13.01 -8.62 -17.44
N ALA A 207 -13.02 -7.63 -18.33
CA ALA A 207 -13.16 -6.22 -17.96
C ALA A 207 -14.47 -5.90 -17.23
N ARG A 208 -15.53 -6.68 -17.45
CA ARG A 208 -16.84 -6.52 -16.81
C ARG A 208 -16.95 -7.26 -15.48
N THR A 209 -16.37 -8.46 -15.36
CA THR A 209 -16.61 -9.38 -14.24
C THR A 209 -15.48 -9.44 -13.22
N GLU A 210 -14.23 -9.20 -13.63
CA GLU A 210 -13.07 -9.33 -12.76
C GLU A 210 -13.01 -8.20 -11.70
N THR A 211 -12.53 -8.57 -10.52
CA THR A 211 -12.36 -7.68 -9.37
C THR A 211 -10.89 -7.38 -9.07
N ASP A 212 -9.98 -8.27 -9.47
CA ASP A 212 -8.55 -8.11 -9.33
C ASP A 212 -8.04 -6.95 -10.19
N GLN A 213 -7.56 -5.90 -9.52
CA GLN A 213 -7.09 -4.68 -10.17
C GLN A 213 -5.85 -4.90 -11.04
N LEU A 214 -5.02 -5.92 -10.77
CA LEU A 214 -3.86 -6.22 -11.60
C LEU A 214 -4.28 -6.89 -12.92
N VAL A 215 -5.20 -7.85 -12.85
CA VAL A 215 -5.76 -8.49 -14.04
C VAL A 215 -6.50 -7.47 -14.90
N LEU A 216 -7.28 -6.59 -14.28
CA LEU A 216 -7.95 -5.49 -14.98
C LEU A 216 -6.96 -4.50 -15.60
N ALA A 217 -5.76 -4.34 -15.03
CA ALA A 217 -4.73 -3.49 -15.61
C ALA A 217 -4.10 -4.12 -16.85
N TRP A 218 -3.75 -5.40 -16.79
CA TRP A 218 -3.28 -6.15 -17.95
C TRP A 218 -4.34 -6.18 -19.06
N CYS A 219 -5.59 -6.47 -18.71
CA CYS A 219 -6.70 -6.46 -19.66
C CYS A 219 -6.86 -5.09 -20.33
N ALA A 220 -6.74 -3.99 -19.58
CA ALA A 220 -6.77 -2.64 -20.16
C ALA A 220 -5.62 -2.41 -21.15
N GLU A 221 -4.41 -2.85 -20.81
CA GLU A 221 -3.24 -2.74 -21.68
C GLU A 221 -3.41 -3.58 -22.97
N TRP A 222 -3.87 -4.81 -22.86
CA TRP A 222 -4.07 -5.72 -23.99
C TRP A 222 -5.21 -5.26 -24.92
N LEU A 223 -6.31 -4.76 -24.35
CA LEU A 223 -7.39 -4.12 -25.13
C LEU A 223 -6.91 -2.87 -25.86
N PHE A 224 -6.01 -2.08 -25.26
CA PHE A 224 -5.45 -0.92 -25.92
C PHE A 224 -4.51 -1.32 -27.09
N ALA A 225 -3.77 -2.41 -26.92
CA ALA A 225 -2.81 -2.90 -27.91
C ALA A 225 -3.45 -3.59 -29.13
N SER A 226 -4.64 -4.18 -28.99
CA SER A 226 -5.25 -5.01 -30.05
C SER A 226 -5.61 -4.24 -31.33
N ARG A 227 -5.75 -2.91 -31.30
CA ARG A 227 -6.12 -2.02 -32.43
C ARG A 227 -7.44 -2.35 -33.16
N GLU A 228 -8.02 -3.52 -32.95
CA GLU A 228 -9.38 -3.93 -33.29
C GLU A 228 -10.37 -3.40 -32.26
N VAL A 229 -10.41 -2.06 -32.11
CA VAL A 229 -11.19 -1.37 -31.07
C VAL A 229 -12.56 -0.93 -31.60
N THR A 230 -13.19 -1.77 -32.42
CA THR A 230 -14.59 -1.56 -32.81
C THR A 230 -15.46 -2.17 -31.72
N ASP A 231 -16.34 -1.36 -31.13
CA ASP A 231 -17.30 -1.75 -30.08
C ASP A 231 -16.70 -2.03 -28.67
N LEU A 232 -15.95 -1.08 -28.10
CA LEU A 232 -15.71 -1.02 -26.63
C LEU A 232 -16.62 -0.01 -25.92
N VAL A 233 -17.63 0.55 -26.61
CA VAL A 233 -18.48 1.63 -26.10
C VAL A 233 -19.17 1.25 -24.79
N ASP A 234 -19.58 -0.01 -24.66
CA ASP A 234 -20.20 -0.54 -23.45
C ASP A 234 -19.29 -0.48 -22.20
N LEU A 235 -17.97 -0.46 -22.41
CA LEU A 235 -16.99 -0.38 -21.33
C LEU A 235 -16.71 1.06 -20.86
N LEU A 236 -17.33 2.07 -21.48
CA LEU A 236 -17.26 3.46 -21.01
C LEU A 236 -17.85 3.64 -19.60
N ASP A 237 -18.71 2.72 -19.16
CA ASP A 237 -19.27 2.69 -17.80
C ASP A 237 -18.67 1.58 -16.92
N ALA A 238 -17.60 0.92 -17.37
CA ALA A 238 -16.96 -0.15 -16.62
C ALA A 238 -16.62 0.27 -15.19
N ARG A 239 -16.74 -0.64 -14.22
CA ARG A 239 -16.42 -0.35 -12.81
C ARG A 239 -14.96 0.09 -12.66
N SER A 240 -14.06 -0.60 -13.37
CA SER A 240 -12.63 -0.28 -13.40
C SER A 240 -12.38 1.06 -14.07
N ALA A 241 -11.76 1.98 -13.33
CA ALA A 241 -11.40 3.28 -13.88
C ALA A 241 -10.19 3.21 -14.83
N MET A 242 -9.43 2.11 -14.83
CA MET A 242 -8.37 1.89 -15.80
C MET A 242 -8.95 1.46 -17.15
N ILE A 243 -9.93 0.54 -17.13
CA ILE A 243 -10.69 0.15 -18.32
C ILE A 243 -11.37 1.38 -18.93
N ARG A 244 -12.16 2.15 -18.15
CA ARG A 244 -12.81 3.37 -18.68
C ARG A 244 -11.79 4.32 -19.32
N GLN A 245 -10.63 4.51 -18.70
CA GLN A 245 -9.59 5.40 -19.24
C GLN A 245 -9.07 4.92 -20.60
N VAL A 246 -8.74 3.63 -20.73
CA VAL A 246 -8.31 3.02 -21.99
C VAL A 246 -9.39 3.17 -23.05
N VAL A 247 -10.63 2.84 -22.71
CA VAL A 247 -11.77 2.90 -23.62
C VAL A 247 -12.00 4.32 -24.13
N VAL A 248 -11.92 5.34 -23.24
CA VAL A 248 -11.99 6.76 -23.64
C VAL A 248 -10.91 7.12 -24.66
N LEU A 249 -9.73 6.49 -24.63
CA LEU A 249 -8.65 6.79 -25.58
C LEU A 249 -8.71 5.93 -26.86
N ALA A 250 -9.36 4.77 -26.80
CA ALA A 250 -9.24 3.74 -27.83
C ALA A 250 -10.47 3.60 -28.74
N VAL A 251 -11.69 3.83 -28.23
CA VAL A 251 -12.95 3.76 -29.02
C VAL A 251 -12.84 4.66 -30.25
N ALA A 252 -13.43 4.32 -31.40
CA ALA A 252 -13.40 5.17 -32.60
C ALA A 252 -14.11 6.52 -32.38
N ASP A 253 -13.81 7.53 -33.19
CA ASP A 253 -14.47 8.84 -33.01
C ASP A 253 -15.97 8.78 -33.35
N ASP A 254 -16.35 8.00 -34.36
CA ASP A 254 -17.74 7.78 -34.80
C ASP A 254 -18.60 7.10 -33.73
N ASP A 255 -17.98 6.30 -32.85
CA ASP A 255 -18.64 5.52 -31.81
C ASP A 255 -18.77 6.27 -30.47
N LEU A 256 -18.11 7.43 -30.32
CA LEU A 256 -18.11 8.21 -29.08
C LEU A 256 -18.59 9.62 -29.38
N THR A 257 -19.87 9.91 -29.10
CA THR A 257 -20.43 11.26 -29.33
C THR A 257 -19.73 12.31 -28.46
N ASP A 258 -19.76 13.56 -28.93
CA ASP A 258 -19.15 14.68 -28.21
C ASP A 258 -19.83 14.92 -26.85
N GLU A 259 -21.15 14.74 -26.75
CA GLU A 259 -21.89 14.83 -25.49
C GLU A 259 -21.40 13.76 -24.51
N ARG A 260 -21.19 12.54 -24.98
CA ARG A 260 -20.72 11.44 -24.13
C ARG A 260 -19.28 11.66 -23.68
N LEU A 261 -18.42 12.14 -24.57
CA LEU A 261 -17.04 12.50 -24.27
C LEU A 261 -16.96 13.63 -23.23
N LEU A 262 -17.79 14.67 -23.36
CA LEU A 262 -17.86 15.77 -22.39
C LEU A 262 -18.45 15.31 -21.04
N ALA A 263 -19.42 14.39 -21.03
CA ALA A 263 -19.90 13.77 -19.79
C ALA A 263 -18.78 12.99 -19.05
N LEU A 264 -17.86 12.35 -19.78
CA LEU A 264 -16.68 11.69 -19.20
C LEU A 264 -15.65 12.70 -18.67
N ALA A 265 -15.67 13.95 -19.14
CA ALA A 265 -14.83 15.02 -18.61
C ALA A 265 -15.19 15.44 -17.17
N VAL A 266 -16.30 14.92 -16.61
CA VAL A 266 -16.68 15.03 -15.18
C VAL A 266 -16.72 13.68 -14.46
N ASP A 267 -16.10 12.63 -15.02
CA ASP A 267 -15.99 11.31 -14.37
C ASP A 267 -15.44 11.42 -12.94
N ARG A 268 -15.91 10.51 -12.10
CA ARG A 268 -15.50 10.38 -10.70
C ARG A 268 -13.98 10.23 -10.51
N VAL A 269 -13.25 9.72 -11.49
CA VAL A 269 -11.81 9.45 -11.41
C VAL A 269 -11.01 10.45 -12.25
N PRO A 270 -10.01 11.14 -11.66
CA PRO A 270 -9.24 12.19 -12.34
C PRO A 270 -8.64 11.79 -13.69
N ARG A 271 -8.03 10.60 -13.79
CA ARG A 271 -7.38 10.14 -15.04
C ARG A 271 -8.35 9.92 -16.20
N VAL A 272 -9.59 9.51 -15.90
CA VAL A 272 -10.65 9.39 -16.93
C VAL A 272 -11.03 10.78 -17.43
N ARG A 273 -11.20 11.75 -16.51
CA ARG A 273 -11.48 13.14 -16.90
C ARG A 273 -10.36 13.72 -17.76
N GLU A 274 -9.11 13.45 -17.41
CA GLU A 274 -7.95 13.92 -18.15
C GLU A 274 -7.89 13.34 -19.57
N SER A 275 -8.06 12.02 -19.72
CA SER A 275 -8.17 11.38 -21.03
C SER A 275 -9.33 11.96 -21.86
N ALA A 276 -10.49 12.17 -21.24
CA ALA A 276 -11.65 12.76 -21.90
C ALA A 276 -11.38 14.19 -22.37
N ARG A 277 -10.79 15.04 -21.53
CA ARG A 277 -10.40 16.42 -21.90
C ARG A 277 -9.34 16.44 -23.00
N PHE A 278 -8.34 15.55 -22.92
CA PHE A 278 -7.31 15.44 -23.95
C PHE A 278 -7.93 15.11 -25.31
N ARG A 279 -8.79 14.09 -25.34
CA ARG A 279 -9.49 13.69 -26.55
C ARG A 279 -10.45 14.75 -27.07
N ALA A 280 -11.22 15.39 -26.19
CA ALA A 280 -12.13 16.48 -26.56
C ALA A 280 -11.39 17.65 -27.21
N ARG A 281 -10.23 18.06 -26.66
CA ARG A 281 -9.38 19.09 -27.28
C ARG A 281 -8.82 18.67 -28.63
N ARG A 282 -8.45 17.41 -28.79
CA ARG A 282 -7.98 16.87 -30.09
C ARG A 282 -9.07 16.94 -31.17
N ARG A 283 -10.34 16.82 -30.78
CA ARG A 283 -11.51 17.03 -31.64
C ARG A 283 -11.89 18.50 -31.86
N GLY A 284 -11.19 19.44 -31.23
CA GLY A 284 -11.49 20.87 -31.34
C GLY A 284 -12.68 21.34 -30.50
N LEU A 285 -13.12 20.56 -29.52
CA LEU A 285 -14.24 20.96 -28.64
C LEU A 285 -13.83 22.07 -27.66
N ASP A 286 -14.72 23.03 -27.44
CA ASP A 286 -14.58 24.05 -26.40
C ASP A 286 -14.94 23.48 -25.02
N VAL A 287 -13.97 22.76 -24.43
CA VAL A 287 -14.11 22.13 -23.12
C VAL A 287 -14.28 23.18 -22.00
N ALA A 288 -13.61 24.32 -22.09
CA ALA A 288 -13.70 25.39 -21.09
C ALA A 288 -15.08 26.05 -21.11
N GLY A 289 -15.59 26.39 -22.30
CA GLY A 289 -16.96 26.87 -22.49
C GLY A 289 -18.00 25.87 -21.99
N TRP A 290 -17.81 24.58 -22.25
CA TRP A 290 -18.67 23.54 -21.70
C TRP A 290 -18.68 23.54 -20.16
N TYR A 291 -17.52 23.57 -19.50
CA TYR A 291 -17.47 23.66 -18.02
C TYR A 291 -18.15 24.93 -17.49
N ARG A 292 -17.96 26.09 -18.16
CA ARG A 292 -18.62 27.35 -17.79
C ARG A 292 -20.15 27.26 -17.89
N ALA A 293 -20.65 26.60 -18.94
CA ALA A 293 -22.08 26.35 -19.12
C ALA A 293 -22.63 25.42 -18.03
N GLN A 294 -21.90 24.36 -17.67
CA GLN A 294 -22.29 23.45 -16.58
C GLN A 294 -22.42 24.19 -15.23
N LEU A 295 -21.55 25.17 -14.96
CA LEU A 295 -21.63 25.96 -13.72
C LEU A 295 -22.85 26.90 -13.64
N GLN A 296 -23.61 27.08 -14.74
CA GLN A 296 -24.90 27.79 -14.71
C GLN A 296 -26.05 26.90 -14.23
N GLN A 297 -25.83 25.59 -14.12
CA GLN A 297 -26.82 24.63 -13.66
C GLN A 297 -26.70 24.35 -12.17
N ASP A 298 -27.79 23.89 -11.54
CA ASP A 298 -27.72 23.36 -10.18
C ASP A 298 -27.12 21.95 -10.20
N LEU A 299 -25.82 21.88 -9.91
CA LEU A 299 -25.06 20.64 -9.95
C LEU A 299 -24.92 20.01 -8.55
N PRO A 300 -24.98 18.67 -8.45
CA PRO A 300 -24.55 17.97 -7.25
C PRO A 300 -23.11 18.36 -6.88
N GLY A 301 -22.84 18.49 -5.59
CA GLY A 301 -21.56 19.04 -5.11
C GLY A 301 -20.30 18.33 -5.61
N ARG A 302 -20.38 17.01 -5.85
CA ARG A 302 -19.29 16.24 -6.44
C ARG A 302 -19.05 16.63 -7.89
N THR A 303 -20.11 16.76 -8.67
CA THR A 303 -20.06 17.16 -10.08
C THR A 303 -19.59 18.59 -10.21
N GLN A 304 -20.10 19.50 -9.38
CA GLN A 304 -19.64 20.89 -9.32
C GLN A 304 -18.13 20.98 -9.04
N ALA A 305 -17.62 20.21 -8.07
CA ALA A 305 -16.20 20.14 -7.79
C ALA A 305 -15.38 19.58 -8.97
N ALA A 306 -15.90 18.57 -9.69
CA ALA A 306 -15.26 18.00 -10.87
C ALA A 306 -15.24 18.98 -12.06
N VAL A 307 -16.32 19.75 -12.25
CA VAL A 307 -16.43 20.83 -13.24
C VAL A 307 -15.43 21.94 -12.93
N LEU A 308 -15.35 22.41 -11.68
CA LEU A 308 -14.37 23.41 -11.26
C LEU A 308 -12.93 22.90 -11.40
N ASP A 309 -12.67 21.64 -11.06
CA ASP A 309 -11.34 21.01 -11.23
C ASP A 309 -10.96 20.91 -12.71
N GLY A 310 -11.93 20.59 -13.56
CA GLY A 310 -11.78 20.62 -15.01
C GLY A 310 -11.50 22.02 -15.55
N LEU A 311 -12.29 23.01 -15.13
CA LEU A 311 -12.11 24.41 -15.51
C LEU A 311 -10.75 24.96 -15.06
N LEU A 312 -10.27 24.58 -13.88
CA LEU A 312 -8.91 24.92 -13.41
C LEU A 312 -7.82 24.37 -14.34
N ALA A 313 -8.07 23.23 -15.00
CA ALA A 313 -7.09 22.59 -15.87
C ALA A 313 -7.07 23.15 -17.31
N VAL A 314 -8.18 23.71 -17.81
CA VAL A 314 -8.30 24.13 -19.22
C VAL A 314 -8.83 25.56 -19.43
N GLY A 315 -9.31 26.21 -18.37
CA GLY A 315 -9.80 27.58 -18.40
C GLY A 315 -8.69 28.61 -18.30
N ASP A 316 -9.09 29.86 -18.09
CA ASP A 316 -8.17 31.00 -18.01
C ASP A 316 -8.41 31.83 -16.75
N ALA A 317 -7.31 32.29 -16.15
CA ALA A 317 -7.35 33.00 -14.88
C ALA A 317 -8.19 34.28 -14.94
N ALA A 318 -8.13 35.02 -16.05
CA ALA A 318 -8.80 36.31 -16.21
C ALA A 318 -10.34 36.15 -16.19
N ALA A 319 -10.87 35.15 -16.88
CA ALA A 319 -12.31 34.90 -16.96
C ALA A 319 -12.84 34.09 -15.77
N ASP A 320 -12.04 33.18 -15.20
CA ASP A 320 -12.56 32.14 -14.31
C ASP A 320 -12.21 32.35 -12.83
N LEU A 321 -11.18 33.15 -12.48
CA LEU A 321 -10.81 33.41 -11.08
C LEU A 321 -11.99 33.91 -10.22
N PRO A 322 -12.86 34.85 -10.67
CA PRO A 322 -14.00 35.29 -9.88
C PRO A 322 -14.93 34.15 -9.43
N ARG A 323 -15.08 33.11 -10.27
CA ARG A 323 -15.90 31.93 -9.94
C ARG A 323 -15.27 31.11 -8.81
N PHE A 324 -13.95 30.95 -8.83
CA PHE A 324 -13.23 30.26 -7.77
C PHE A 324 -13.25 31.05 -6.46
N VAL A 325 -13.11 32.39 -6.52
CA VAL A 325 -13.24 33.24 -5.33
C VAL A 325 -14.64 33.08 -4.70
N GLY A 326 -15.71 33.12 -5.50
CA GLY A 326 -17.07 32.86 -4.99
C GLY A 326 -17.25 31.45 -4.43
N ALA A 327 -16.57 30.44 -5.00
CA ALA A 327 -16.64 29.06 -4.53
C ALA A 327 -15.94 28.82 -3.17
N LEU A 328 -15.12 29.76 -2.67
CA LEU A 328 -14.51 29.67 -1.33
C LEU A 328 -15.54 29.65 -0.20
N THR A 329 -16.74 30.20 -0.41
CA THR A 329 -17.83 30.23 0.60
C THR A 329 -18.88 29.14 0.38
N SER A 330 -18.65 28.21 -0.55
CA SER A 330 -19.59 27.12 -0.82
C SER A 330 -19.85 26.30 0.45
N SER A 331 -21.10 25.87 0.65
CA SER A 331 -21.45 24.93 1.73
C SER A 331 -20.75 23.57 1.61
N ARG A 332 -20.21 23.25 0.41
CA ARG A 332 -19.65 21.94 0.08
C ARG A 332 -18.11 21.95 0.18
N PRO A 333 -17.51 21.16 1.09
CA PRO A 333 -16.06 21.21 1.31
C PRO A 333 -15.20 20.91 0.08
N ARG A 334 -15.63 19.99 -0.79
CA ARG A 334 -14.87 19.67 -2.02
C ARG A 334 -14.81 20.84 -3.00
N VAL A 335 -15.87 21.64 -3.07
CA VAL A 335 -15.92 22.85 -3.92
C VAL A 335 -14.97 23.90 -3.36
N ARG A 336 -15.01 24.14 -2.04
CA ARG A 336 -14.04 25.02 -1.36
C ARG A 336 -12.60 24.57 -1.56
N GLU A 337 -12.32 23.26 -1.45
CA GLU A 337 -10.98 22.71 -1.65
C GLU A 337 -10.42 23.00 -3.05
N VAL A 338 -11.24 22.82 -4.11
CA VAL A 338 -10.85 23.16 -5.48
C VAL A 338 -10.64 24.67 -5.63
N ALA A 339 -11.53 25.48 -5.04
CA ALA A 339 -11.41 26.92 -5.02
C ALA A 339 -10.10 27.41 -4.40
N VAL A 340 -9.70 26.83 -3.26
CA VAL A 340 -8.40 27.11 -2.63
C VAL A 340 -7.24 26.82 -3.57
N ARG A 341 -7.27 25.68 -4.27
CA ARG A 341 -6.21 25.33 -5.23
C ARG A 341 -6.15 26.33 -6.39
N ALA A 342 -7.30 26.72 -6.92
CA ALA A 342 -7.39 27.66 -8.03
C ALA A 342 -6.91 29.06 -7.64
N VAL A 343 -7.38 29.59 -6.50
CA VAL A 343 -6.91 30.88 -5.97
C VAL A 343 -5.41 30.84 -5.72
N ALA A 344 -4.89 29.75 -5.15
CA ALA A 344 -3.45 29.60 -4.93
C ALA A 344 -2.62 29.51 -6.22
N LEU A 345 -3.22 29.11 -7.34
CA LEU A 345 -2.55 28.97 -8.63
C LEU A 345 -2.65 30.24 -9.49
N TRP A 346 -3.79 30.92 -9.46
CA TRP A 346 -4.14 31.98 -10.42
C TRP A 346 -4.21 33.39 -9.80
N ALA A 347 -4.46 33.51 -8.50
CA ALA A 347 -4.53 34.83 -7.87
C ALA A 347 -3.12 35.37 -7.58
N GLY A 348 -3.01 36.71 -7.55
CA GLY A 348 -1.78 37.37 -7.11
C GLY A 348 -1.49 37.09 -5.63
N ARG A 349 -0.22 37.19 -5.23
CA ARG A 349 0.25 36.93 -3.84
C ARG A 349 -0.64 37.61 -2.78
N ASP A 350 -0.89 38.90 -2.94
CA ASP A 350 -1.64 39.69 -1.97
C ASP A 350 -3.10 39.23 -1.86
N GLU A 351 -3.69 38.82 -2.97
CA GLU A 351 -5.04 38.28 -2.99
C GLU A 351 -5.11 36.91 -2.30
N VAL A 352 -4.12 36.03 -2.50
CA VAL A 352 -4.04 34.76 -1.77
C VAL A 352 -3.90 35.00 -0.26
N LEU A 353 -3.02 35.92 0.14
CA LEU A 353 -2.79 36.29 1.54
C LEU A 353 -4.01 36.99 2.17
N ARG A 354 -4.90 37.58 1.37
CA ARG A 354 -6.17 38.15 1.84
C ARG A 354 -7.27 37.11 1.94
N LEU A 355 -7.39 36.20 0.97
CA LEU A 355 -8.53 35.29 0.82
C LEU A 355 -8.41 34.01 1.64
N LEU A 356 -7.21 33.42 1.73
CA LEU A 356 -7.05 32.08 2.29
C LEU A 356 -6.87 31.99 3.82
N PRO A 357 -6.41 33.00 4.59
CA PRO A 357 -6.21 32.84 6.03
C PRO A 357 -7.45 32.38 6.80
N ALA A 358 -8.63 32.91 6.45
CA ALA A 358 -9.89 32.52 7.10
C ALA A 358 -10.24 31.03 6.91
N LEU A 359 -9.67 30.37 5.90
CA LEU A 359 -9.89 28.94 5.66
C LEU A 359 -8.97 28.04 6.48
N LEU A 360 -8.00 28.58 7.22
CA LEU A 360 -7.20 27.80 8.18
C LEU A 360 -8.04 27.24 9.33
N THR A 361 -9.19 27.86 9.61
CA THR A 361 -10.17 27.43 10.62
C THR A 361 -11.40 26.74 10.01
N ASP A 362 -11.37 26.38 8.72
CA ASP A 362 -12.48 25.72 8.04
C ASP A 362 -12.88 24.41 8.73
N SER A 363 -14.19 24.14 8.84
CA SER A 363 -14.73 22.93 9.48
C SER A 363 -14.31 21.63 8.79
N SER A 364 -13.87 21.69 7.53
CA SER A 364 -13.29 20.57 6.82
C SER A 364 -11.76 20.60 6.85
N GLY A 365 -11.18 19.56 7.46
CA GLY A 365 -9.73 19.41 7.49
C GLY A 365 -9.03 19.31 6.13
N ARG A 366 -9.76 18.95 5.05
CA ARG A 366 -9.22 18.98 3.69
C ARG A 366 -9.02 20.41 3.20
N VAL A 367 -9.97 21.31 3.48
CA VAL A 367 -9.94 22.72 3.08
C VAL A 367 -8.88 23.46 3.87
N SER A 368 -8.85 23.32 5.20
CA SER A 368 -7.84 23.98 6.03
C SER A 368 -6.42 23.51 5.72
N SER A 369 -6.23 22.21 5.46
CA SER A 369 -4.93 21.70 4.97
C SER A 369 -4.55 22.23 3.59
N ALA A 370 -5.51 22.42 2.68
CA ALA A 370 -5.24 23.00 1.36
C ALA A 370 -4.83 24.47 1.48
N ALA A 371 -5.52 25.24 2.35
CA ALA A 371 -5.21 26.65 2.62
C ALA A 371 -3.82 26.80 3.25
N ALA A 372 -3.50 25.98 4.26
CA ALA A 372 -2.19 25.97 4.90
C ALA A 372 -1.05 25.68 3.91
N ARG A 373 -1.23 24.70 3.01
CA ARG A 373 -0.22 24.41 1.97
C ARG A 373 -0.07 25.53 0.95
N ALA A 374 -1.18 26.17 0.56
CA ALA A 374 -1.15 27.30 -0.37
C ALA A 374 -0.41 28.49 0.24
N LEU A 375 -0.78 28.88 1.46
CA LEU A 375 -0.13 29.95 2.22
C LEU A 375 1.34 29.64 2.50
N GLY A 376 1.66 28.39 2.84
CA GLY A 376 3.02 27.95 3.12
C GLY A 376 3.95 28.07 1.91
N ARG A 377 3.48 27.71 0.70
CA ARG A 377 4.26 27.91 -0.54
C ARG A 377 4.61 29.36 -0.81
N LEU A 378 3.82 30.31 -0.28
CA LEU A 378 4.09 31.74 -0.41
C LEU A 378 4.95 32.29 0.74
N GLY A 379 5.34 31.48 1.72
CA GLY A 379 5.99 31.97 2.93
C GLY A 379 5.08 32.94 3.70
N ALA A 380 3.80 32.59 3.83
CA ALA A 380 2.87 33.40 4.60
C ALA A 380 3.30 33.43 6.09
N PRO A 381 3.18 34.58 6.77
CA PRO A 381 3.62 34.71 8.15
C PRO A 381 2.94 33.70 9.09
N VAL A 382 3.73 33.09 9.97
CA VAL A 382 3.25 32.09 10.96
C VAL A 382 2.09 32.63 11.81
N ARG A 383 2.08 33.92 12.12
CA ARG A 383 0.99 34.58 12.87
C ARG A 383 -0.39 34.44 12.24
N MET A 384 -0.49 34.15 10.94
CA MET A 384 -1.79 33.89 10.29
C MET A 384 -2.43 32.59 10.77
N ALA A 385 -1.66 31.68 11.39
CA ALA A 385 -2.16 30.43 11.94
C ALA A 385 -2.64 30.53 13.41
N SER A 386 -2.62 31.71 14.04
CA SER A 386 -2.92 31.84 15.48
C SER A 386 -4.29 31.28 15.85
N ASP A 387 -5.34 31.66 15.13
CA ASP A 387 -6.71 31.18 15.39
C ASP A 387 -6.84 29.67 15.14
N ALA A 388 -6.15 29.16 14.12
CA ALA A 388 -6.14 27.74 13.80
C ALA A 388 -5.42 26.91 14.86
N TRP A 389 -4.37 27.45 15.49
CA TRP A 389 -3.73 26.83 16.64
C TRP A 389 -4.62 26.84 17.90
N ALA A 390 -5.43 27.89 18.10
CA ALA A 390 -6.35 28.02 19.22
C ALA A 390 -7.66 27.22 19.04
N SER A 391 -7.87 26.63 17.86
CA SER A 391 -9.09 25.91 17.54
C SER A 391 -9.20 24.56 18.27
N GLU A 392 -10.40 24.25 18.75
CA GLU A 392 -10.76 22.93 19.30
C GLU A 392 -10.67 21.81 18.25
N LEU A 393 -10.92 22.14 16.98
CA LEU A 393 -10.82 21.16 15.90
C LEU A 393 -9.37 20.75 15.64
N ARG A 394 -9.10 19.46 15.83
CA ARG A 394 -7.83 18.80 15.51
C ARG A 394 -7.30 19.14 14.11
N SER A 395 -8.18 19.19 13.12
CA SER A 395 -7.80 19.50 11.74
C SER A 395 -7.22 20.90 11.56
N ASN A 396 -7.70 21.87 12.34
CA ASN A 396 -7.26 23.26 12.25
C ASN A 396 -5.90 23.44 12.90
N ARG A 397 -5.67 22.81 14.07
CA ARG A 397 -4.34 22.77 14.69
C ARG A 397 -3.31 22.09 13.79
N ARG A 398 -3.72 21.02 13.09
CA ARG A 398 -2.88 20.40 12.05
C ARG A 398 -2.59 21.34 10.87
N ALA A 399 -3.56 22.13 10.42
CA ALA A 399 -3.36 23.12 9.36
C ALA A 399 -2.42 24.25 9.82
N ALA A 400 -2.57 24.71 11.06
CA ALA A 400 -1.69 25.68 11.70
C ALA A 400 -0.24 25.19 11.74
N TRP A 401 -0.04 23.95 12.17
CA TRP A 401 1.25 23.26 12.12
C TRP A 401 1.83 23.18 10.71
N LEU A 402 1.03 22.78 9.70
CA LEU A 402 1.49 22.71 8.31
C LEU A 402 1.99 24.06 7.79
N LEU A 403 1.28 25.16 8.09
CA LEU A 403 1.70 26.50 7.70
C LEU A 403 2.98 26.92 8.43
N ALA A 404 3.00 26.82 9.76
CA ALA A 404 4.15 27.22 10.57
C ALA A 404 5.42 26.47 10.14
N ARG A 405 5.32 25.15 9.99
CA ARG A 405 6.41 24.28 9.56
C ARG A 405 6.98 24.63 8.18
N SER A 406 6.14 25.10 7.25
CA SER A 406 6.58 25.40 5.89
C SER A 406 7.58 26.58 5.80
N ASN A 407 7.64 27.43 6.83
CA ASN A 407 8.63 28.51 6.92
C ASN A 407 10.05 27.99 7.24
N GLY A 408 10.18 26.73 7.68
CA GLY A 408 11.46 26.09 7.98
C GLY A 408 12.14 26.67 9.23
N GLY A 409 13.44 26.40 9.37
CA GLY A 409 14.25 26.99 10.44
C GLY A 409 13.69 26.76 11.85
N TRP A 410 13.72 27.81 12.67
CA TRP A 410 13.17 27.79 14.02
C TRP A 410 11.65 27.80 14.08
N ASP A 411 10.97 28.32 13.05
CA ASP A 411 9.50 28.24 12.96
C ASP A 411 9.03 26.79 12.84
N GLN A 412 9.77 25.95 12.11
CA GLN A 412 9.53 24.52 12.07
C GLN A 412 9.70 23.86 13.44
N VAL A 413 10.79 24.17 14.16
CA VAL A 413 11.06 23.58 15.48
C VAL A 413 9.99 23.98 16.49
N GLU A 414 9.63 25.26 16.52
CA GLU A 414 8.55 25.79 17.37
C GLU A 414 7.22 25.10 17.06
N ALA A 415 6.89 24.94 15.77
CA ALA A 415 5.67 24.25 15.35
C ALA A 415 5.64 22.77 15.77
N ASP A 416 6.76 22.05 15.61
CA ASP A 416 6.87 20.63 15.96
C ASP A 416 6.77 20.43 17.48
N LEU A 417 7.42 21.28 18.27
CA LEU A 417 7.32 21.28 19.74
C LEU A 417 5.91 21.61 20.21
N ARG A 418 5.27 22.64 19.62
CA ARG A 418 3.88 22.99 19.92
C ARG A 418 2.93 21.83 19.62
N LEU A 419 3.16 21.12 18.52
CA LEU A 419 2.38 19.93 18.19
C LEU A 419 2.67 18.77 19.15
N ALA A 420 3.91 18.62 19.62
CA ALA A 420 4.32 17.54 20.54
C ALA A 420 3.64 17.61 21.92
N VAL A 421 3.19 18.81 22.32
CA VAL A 421 2.42 19.06 23.55
C VAL A 421 0.92 19.24 23.30
N ASP A 422 0.43 18.89 22.11
CA ASP A 422 -1.00 18.97 21.79
C ASP A 422 -1.82 18.02 22.66
N GLN A 423 -3.03 18.43 23.02
CA GLN A 423 -3.97 17.62 23.78
C GLN A 423 -4.43 16.34 23.04
N ASP A 424 -4.37 16.35 21.70
CA ASP A 424 -4.67 15.18 20.87
C ASP A 424 -3.43 14.27 20.76
N ALA A 425 -3.53 13.04 21.26
CA ALA A 425 -2.41 12.11 21.34
C ALA A 425 -1.78 11.76 19.97
N GLU A 426 -2.58 11.74 18.89
CA GLU A 426 -2.06 11.49 17.55
C GLU A 426 -1.26 12.69 17.00
N LEU A 427 -1.74 13.92 17.24
CA LEU A 427 -0.96 15.12 16.92
C LEU A 427 0.31 15.21 17.76
N ALA A 428 0.23 14.95 19.07
CA ALA A 428 1.37 14.87 19.96
C ALA A 428 2.41 13.85 19.49
N GLY A 429 1.97 12.65 19.10
CA GLY A 429 2.83 11.62 18.52
C GLY A 429 3.51 12.07 17.23
N LEU A 430 2.77 12.74 16.34
CA LEU A 430 3.35 13.32 15.11
C LEU A 430 4.39 14.40 15.43
N GLY A 431 4.10 15.32 16.35
CA GLY A 431 5.04 16.36 16.78
C GLY A 431 6.32 15.77 17.34
N ARG A 432 6.23 14.81 18.26
CA ARG A 432 7.38 14.08 18.83
C ARG A 432 8.25 13.43 17.75
N ALA A 433 7.62 12.73 16.80
CA ALA A 433 8.34 12.10 15.70
C ALA A 433 9.09 13.14 14.84
N GLN A 434 8.50 14.31 14.62
CA GLN A 434 9.12 15.37 13.83
C GLN A 434 10.25 16.08 14.55
N VAL A 435 10.13 16.29 15.87
CA VAL A 435 11.24 16.79 16.71
C VAL A 435 12.43 15.84 16.65
N SER A 436 12.22 14.53 16.79
CA SER A 436 13.29 13.53 16.67
C SER A 436 13.94 13.57 15.29
N ASN A 437 13.14 13.62 14.22
CA ASN A 437 13.65 13.71 12.85
C ASN A 437 14.45 15.00 12.60
N TRP A 438 14.05 16.13 13.20
CA TRP A 438 14.83 17.37 13.12
C TRP A 438 16.18 17.23 13.84
N LEU A 439 16.22 16.62 15.02
CA LEU A 439 17.46 16.37 15.76
C LEU A 439 18.44 15.51 14.96
N GLU A 440 17.95 14.46 14.30
CA GLU A 440 18.77 13.55 13.51
C GLU A 440 19.33 14.19 12.24
N VAL A 441 18.53 15.01 11.54
CA VAL A 441 18.84 15.41 10.15
C VAL A 441 19.16 16.90 9.99
N ARG A 442 18.65 17.78 10.85
CA ARG A 442 18.64 19.24 10.61
C ARG A 442 19.18 20.11 11.75
N ALA A 443 19.38 19.56 12.95
CA ALA A 443 19.86 20.34 14.08
C ALA A 443 21.22 21.02 13.81
N ALA A 444 22.15 20.29 13.20
CA ALA A 444 23.48 20.81 12.84
C ALA A 444 23.47 21.85 11.69
N THR A 445 22.34 22.09 11.03
CA THR A 445 22.24 23.01 9.89
C THR A 445 21.26 24.16 10.11
N THR A 446 20.63 24.24 11.29
CA THR A 446 19.68 25.31 11.63
C THR A 446 20.42 26.50 12.27
N TRP A 447 20.94 27.41 11.44
CA TRP A 447 21.79 28.53 11.88
C TRP A 447 21.09 29.90 11.90
N GLN A 448 19.78 29.94 11.64
CA GLN A 448 19.05 31.21 11.54
C GLN A 448 18.98 31.91 12.91
N PRO A 449 19.13 33.24 12.96
CA PRO A 449 19.00 34.00 14.20
C PRO A 449 17.57 33.92 14.72
N MET A 450 17.42 33.63 16.01
CA MET A 450 16.15 33.51 16.69
C MET A 450 15.84 34.79 17.47
N SER A 451 14.61 35.31 17.34
CA SER A 451 14.16 36.44 18.16
C SER A 451 14.07 36.07 19.64
N ALA A 452 14.19 37.05 20.53
CA ALA A 452 14.06 36.82 21.97
C ALA A 452 12.69 36.24 22.34
N GLU A 453 11.63 36.68 21.67
CA GLU A 453 10.27 36.17 21.87
C GLU A 453 10.13 34.71 21.43
N GLN A 454 10.69 34.35 20.27
CA GLN A 454 10.68 32.97 19.79
C GLN A 454 11.48 32.04 20.70
N ARG A 455 12.62 32.53 21.21
CA ARG A 455 13.42 31.81 22.20
C ARG A 455 12.63 31.53 23.48
N ALA A 456 11.90 32.52 23.99
CA ALA A 456 11.06 32.34 25.17
C ALA A 456 9.93 31.33 24.92
N ARG A 457 9.29 31.35 23.75
CA ARG A 457 8.25 30.37 23.40
C ARG A 457 8.79 28.95 23.30
N ILE A 458 9.96 28.76 22.67
CA ILE A 458 10.62 27.44 22.59
C ILE A 458 11.00 26.95 23.99
N ALA A 459 11.52 27.80 24.86
CA ALA A 459 11.83 27.43 26.23
C ALA A 459 10.59 26.91 26.99
N ALA A 460 9.48 27.63 26.94
CA ALA A 460 8.22 27.22 27.56
C ALA A 460 7.70 25.88 27.00
N LEU A 461 7.80 25.68 25.67
CA LEU A 461 7.40 24.42 25.04
C LEU A 461 8.29 23.24 25.48
N LEU A 462 9.60 23.46 25.67
CA LEU A 462 10.52 22.43 26.17
C LEU A 462 10.24 22.03 27.62
N GLU A 463 9.77 22.96 28.46
CA GLU A 463 9.33 22.67 29.82
C GLU A 463 8.10 21.77 29.81
N MET A 464 7.09 22.11 28.99
CA MET A 464 5.84 21.35 28.88
C MET A 464 6.01 19.99 28.20
N TRP A 465 6.96 19.85 27.28
CA TRP A 465 7.15 18.64 26.50
C TRP A 465 7.64 17.48 27.38
N ASP A 466 7.06 16.29 27.28
CA ASP A 466 7.46 15.09 28.03
C ASP A 466 8.61 14.30 27.37
N GLY A 467 9.40 14.97 26.54
CA GLY A 467 10.51 14.36 25.77
C GLY A 467 11.70 13.91 26.61
N GLN A 468 12.50 13.01 26.02
CA GLN A 468 13.75 12.51 26.62
C GLN A 468 14.67 13.66 27.04
N PRO A 469 15.28 13.63 28.25
CA PRO A 469 16.15 14.71 28.73
C PRO A 469 17.29 15.06 27.77
N GLY A 470 17.86 14.06 27.08
CA GLY A 470 18.90 14.28 26.06
C GLY A 470 18.41 15.10 24.87
N ALA A 471 17.19 14.84 24.39
CA ALA A 471 16.59 15.58 23.29
C ALA A 471 16.27 17.02 23.69
N LYS A 472 15.73 17.24 24.90
CA LYS A 472 15.52 18.59 25.45
C LYS A 472 16.81 19.39 25.53
N ARG A 473 17.88 18.80 26.07
CA ARG A 473 19.21 19.44 26.16
C ARG A 473 19.78 19.77 24.78
N ALA A 474 19.63 18.88 23.81
CA ALA A 474 20.11 19.12 22.45
C ALA A 474 19.38 20.31 21.81
N ILE A 475 18.05 20.37 21.89
CA ILE A 475 17.28 21.51 21.36
C ILE A 475 17.65 22.79 22.10
N ALA A 476 17.77 22.77 23.43
CA ALA A 476 18.15 23.92 24.23
C ALA A 476 19.54 24.45 23.85
N PHE A 477 20.51 23.55 23.66
CA PHE A 477 21.85 23.89 23.17
C PHE A 477 21.79 24.60 21.81
N HIS A 478 21.09 24.01 20.84
CA HIS A 478 20.95 24.61 19.50
C HIS A 478 20.20 25.95 19.55
N ALA A 479 19.23 26.10 20.46
CA ALA A 479 18.47 27.33 20.65
C ALA A 479 19.22 28.43 21.44
N GLY A 480 20.41 28.12 21.98
CA GLY A 480 21.18 29.03 22.85
C GLY A 480 20.48 29.31 24.18
N LEU A 481 19.69 28.35 24.68
CA LEU A 481 19.03 28.41 25.97
C LEU A 481 19.99 27.92 27.06
N LYS A 482 20.05 28.63 28.19
CA LYS A 482 20.76 28.16 29.37
C LYS A 482 19.95 27.03 29.99
N THR A 483 20.41 25.80 29.86
CA THR A 483 19.91 24.70 30.69
C THR A 483 20.44 24.91 32.11
N GLU A 484 19.56 25.07 33.09
CA GLU A 484 19.95 24.94 34.49
C GLU A 484 20.56 23.54 34.67
N VAL A 485 21.87 23.51 34.93
CA VAL A 485 22.57 22.29 35.26
C VAL A 485 22.18 21.97 36.70
N SER A 486 21.29 20.99 36.89
CA SER A 486 21.29 20.22 38.14
C SER A 486 22.62 19.47 38.17
N GLU A 487 23.58 19.99 38.94
CA GLU A 487 24.88 19.35 39.16
C GLU A 487 24.77 18.00 39.90
N ASP A 488 23.58 17.62 40.37
CA ASP A 488 23.35 16.35 41.06
C ASP A 488 22.83 15.25 40.11
N ASN A 489 23.74 14.68 39.31
CA ASN A 489 23.75 13.26 38.90
C ASN A 489 24.86 13.03 37.87
N TYR A 490 26.11 13.16 38.32
CA TYR A 490 27.20 12.37 37.79
C TYR A 490 27.31 11.12 38.67
N ASP A 491 26.54 10.09 38.34
CA ASP A 491 26.86 8.73 38.79
C ASP A 491 27.03 7.84 37.56
N ASP A 492 28.16 7.16 37.55
CA ASP A 492 28.75 6.41 36.44
C ASP A 492 27.88 5.20 36.07
N GLY A 493 27.58 5.03 34.78
CA GLY A 493 26.91 3.79 34.40
C GLY A 493 26.43 3.57 32.97
N VAL A 494 26.77 4.38 31.96
CA VAL A 494 26.61 3.94 30.56
C VAL A 494 27.73 4.49 29.70
N ALA A 495 28.49 3.56 29.13
CA ALA A 495 29.62 3.75 28.24
C ALA A 495 29.43 4.92 27.26
N ALA A 496 30.40 5.84 27.29
CA ALA A 496 30.69 6.78 26.23
C ALA A 496 31.00 6.02 24.93
N GLN A 497 29.96 5.70 24.15
CA GLN A 497 30.15 5.39 22.73
C GLN A 497 30.50 6.69 22.01
N LYS A 498 31.81 6.91 21.87
CA LYS A 498 32.42 7.87 20.95
C LYS A 498 31.89 7.64 19.53
N TRP A 499 30.90 8.41 19.13
CA TRP A 499 30.51 8.57 17.72
C TRP A 499 31.38 9.64 17.08
N TRP A 500 32.56 9.25 16.57
CA TRP A 500 33.35 10.06 15.64
C TRP A 500 33.88 9.15 14.51
N TRP A 501 33.47 9.48 13.28
CA TRP A 501 34.03 9.19 11.95
C TRP A 501 34.62 7.81 11.62
N ARG A 502 33.99 7.12 10.67
CA ARG A 502 34.71 6.34 9.65
C ARG A 502 34.35 6.82 8.25
N ARG A 503 35.22 7.69 7.70
CA ARG A 503 35.55 7.67 6.28
C ARG A 503 36.56 6.55 6.05
N ARG A 504 36.21 5.58 5.21
CA ARG A 504 37.03 5.01 4.14
C ARG A 504 36.14 4.12 3.28
#